data_AF-A0A9R0ZDV3-F1
#
_entry.id   AF-A0A9R0ZDV3-F1
#
_cell.length_a   1.000
_cell.length_b   1.000
_cell.length_c   1.000
_cell.angle_alpha   90.00
_cell.angle_beta   90.00
_cell.angle_gamma   90.00
#
_symmetry.space_group_name_H-M   'P 1'
#
loop_
_entity.id
_entity.type
_entity.pdbx_description
1 polymer ?
#
loop_
_entity_poly.entity_id
_entity_poly.type
_entity_poly.pdbx_seq_one_letter_code
_entity_poly.pdbx_strand_id
1 'polypeptide(L)'
;MARPLTSQGKEVMVGSKGLIKRDEFVRIITKSLYTLGYEKTGAVLEEESGITLHSPPVNVFRKQVLDGNWDSAVVTLNTLDLLDENIVKSAVFLLLEQKFFELLRNGNVMGAMKTLQSEISPLGINRKRVHEMASCLISSPQNVLVGFSKPGIESSNSRFKLLEELQKVLPPTVMVPERRLENLVEQALTVQREACYLHNSVDGLSLYIDHHCGRDQIPSQVLQS
;
A
#
# COMPACT_ATOMS: atom_id res chain seq x y z
N MET A 1 16.93 -43.74 -8.01
CA MET A 1 17.21 -42.95 -6.80
C MET A 1 16.16 -41.86 -6.70
N ALA A 2 15.51 -41.74 -5.56
CA ALA A 2 14.28 -40.97 -5.37
C ALA A 2 14.51 -39.46 -5.45
N ARG A 3 13.54 -38.76 -6.06
CA ARG A 3 13.41 -37.29 -6.01
C ARG A 3 13.30 -36.83 -4.56
N PRO A 4 13.97 -35.73 -4.14
CA PRO A 4 13.67 -35.11 -2.86
C PRO A 4 12.25 -34.53 -2.95
N LEU A 5 11.39 -35.01 -2.07
CA LEU A 5 10.06 -34.46 -1.83
C LEU A 5 10.21 -33.02 -1.34
N THR A 6 9.47 -32.11 -1.97
CA THR A 6 9.25 -30.73 -1.54
C THR A 6 8.91 -30.71 -0.04
N SER A 7 9.80 -30.14 0.78
CA SER A 7 9.50 -29.88 2.17
C SER A 7 8.37 -28.85 2.21
N GLN A 8 7.19 -29.28 2.64
CA GLN A 8 6.18 -28.36 3.16
C GLN A 8 6.88 -27.51 4.23
N GLY A 9 7.00 -26.20 3.95
CA GLY A 9 7.79 -25.29 4.74
C GLY A 9 7.23 -25.18 6.16
N LYS A 10 8.03 -25.60 7.15
CA LYS A 10 7.81 -25.13 8.52
C LYS A 10 7.92 -23.61 8.49
N GLU A 11 6.86 -22.90 8.89
CA GLU A 11 6.94 -21.46 9.13
C GLU A 11 8.07 -21.21 10.13
N VAL A 12 9.15 -20.59 9.65
CA VAL A 12 10.30 -20.25 10.49
C VAL A 12 9.95 -18.99 11.26
N MET A 13 9.88 -19.10 12.58
CA MET A 13 9.70 -17.95 13.46
C MET A 13 11.05 -17.33 13.81
N VAL A 14 11.10 -16.01 13.98
CA VAL A 14 12.28 -15.24 14.37
C VAL A 14 12.04 -14.45 15.66
N GLY A 15 13.13 -14.06 16.32
CA GLY A 15 13.12 -13.38 17.62
C GLY A 15 13.10 -14.33 18.81
N SER A 16 13.57 -13.86 19.97
CA SER A 16 13.72 -14.66 21.19
C SER A 16 12.39 -15.21 21.73
N LYS A 17 11.27 -14.53 21.43
CA LYS A 17 9.92 -14.96 21.79
C LYS A 17 9.24 -15.85 20.72
N GLY A 18 9.86 -16.00 19.54
CA GLY A 18 9.31 -16.83 18.45
C GLY A 18 7.95 -16.38 17.92
N LEU A 19 7.64 -15.08 18.00
CA LEU A 19 6.33 -14.52 17.61
C LEU A 19 6.30 -13.95 16.19
N ILE A 20 7.45 -13.78 15.55
CA ILE A 20 7.58 -13.07 14.28
C ILE A 20 7.76 -14.10 13.17
N LYS A 21 6.89 -14.09 12.16
CA LYS A 21 7.08 -14.93 10.98
C LYS A 21 8.21 -14.40 10.12
N ARG A 22 9.16 -15.26 9.73
CA ARG A 22 10.35 -14.86 8.96
C ARG A 22 10.00 -14.21 7.62
N ASP A 23 9.01 -14.74 6.91
CA ASP A 23 8.58 -14.26 5.60
C ASP A 23 7.98 -12.86 5.67
N GLU A 24 7.05 -12.63 6.60
CA GLU A 24 6.47 -11.31 6.82
C GLU A 24 7.55 -10.30 7.24
N PHE A 25 8.47 -10.71 8.12
CA PHE A 25 9.53 -9.85 8.62
C PHE A 25 10.52 -9.45 7.53
N VAL A 26 10.98 -10.40 6.72
CA VAL A 26 11.86 -10.10 5.58
C VAL A 26 11.13 -9.21 4.58
N ARG A 27 9.86 -9.47 4.26
CA ARG A 27 9.09 -8.64 3.33
C ARG A 27 8.96 -7.19 3.79
N ILE A 28 8.69 -6.93 5.07
CA ILE A 28 8.61 -5.54 5.57
C ILE A 28 9.97 -4.86 5.59
N ILE A 29 11.07 -5.58 5.87
CA ILE A 29 12.44 -5.03 5.78
C ILE A 29 12.75 -4.66 4.33
N THR A 30 12.54 -5.60 3.40
CA THR A 30 12.70 -5.37 1.96
C THR A 30 11.89 -4.16 1.51
N LYS A 31 10.63 -4.05 1.97
CA LYS A 31 9.78 -2.90 1.67
C LYS A 31 10.39 -1.57 2.14
N SER A 32 10.86 -1.50 3.39
CA SER A 32 11.49 -0.30 3.94
C SER A 32 12.81 0.04 3.22
N LEU A 33 13.60 -0.96 2.80
CA LEU A 33 14.79 -0.74 1.98
C LEU A 33 14.45 -0.02 0.67
N TYR A 34 13.42 -0.48 -0.04
CA TYR A 34 12.94 0.19 -1.25
C TYR A 34 12.43 1.61 -0.97
N THR A 35 11.65 1.80 0.10
CA THR A 35 11.15 3.14 0.50
C THR A 35 12.27 4.12 0.84
N LEU A 36 13.40 3.64 1.37
CA LEU A 36 14.59 4.44 1.66
C LEU A 36 15.50 4.67 0.43
N GLY A 37 15.16 4.10 -0.72
CA GLY A 37 15.94 4.22 -1.97
C GLY A 37 17.09 3.21 -2.09
N TYR A 38 17.13 2.18 -1.25
CA TYR A 38 18.14 1.12 -1.30
C TYR A 38 17.76 -0.01 -2.26
N GLU A 39 17.47 0.34 -3.52
CA GLU A 39 16.99 -0.59 -4.57
C GLU A 39 17.89 -1.82 -4.73
N LYS A 40 19.22 -1.61 -4.78
CA LYS A 40 20.18 -2.71 -4.94
C LYS A 40 20.17 -3.67 -3.76
N THR A 41 20.09 -3.13 -2.54
CA THR A 41 20.10 -3.92 -1.31
C THR A 41 18.79 -4.69 -1.16
N GLY A 42 17.66 -4.08 -1.52
CA GLY A 42 16.36 -4.77 -1.57
C GLY A 42 16.39 -5.99 -2.47
N ALA A 43 16.91 -5.84 -3.70
CA ALA A 43 17.01 -6.93 -4.67
C ALA A 43 17.93 -8.07 -4.18
N VAL A 44 19.10 -7.74 -3.61
CA VAL A 44 20.01 -8.74 -3.02
C VAL A 44 19.35 -9.48 -1.85
N LEU A 45 18.61 -8.78 -0.99
CA LEU A 45 17.91 -9.41 0.13
C LEU A 45 16.82 -10.39 -0.35
N GLU A 46 16.07 -10.04 -1.40
CA GLU A 46 15.09 -10.95 -2.01
C GLU A 46 15.77 -12.21 -2.58
N GLU A 47 16.92 -12.06 -3.23
CA GLU A 47 17.71 -13.17 -3.79
C GLU A 47 18.29 -14.08 -2.70
N GLU A 48 18.96 -13.50 -1.69
CA GLU A 48 19.61 -14.26 -0.61
C GLU A 48 18.60 -14.96 0.30
N SER A 49 17.47 -14.31 0.59
CA SER A 49 16.44 -14.88 1.45
C SER A 49 15.54 -15.87 0.72
N GLY A 50 15.44 -15.78 -0.61
CA GLY A 50 14.45 -16.48 -1.43
C GLY A 50 13.01 -15.96 -1.22
N ILE A 51 12.85 -14.82 -0.55
CA ILE A 51 11.55 -14.25 -0.17
C ILE A 51 11.34 -12.99 -0.98
N THR A 52 10.48 -13.07 -1.99
CA THR A 52 10.11 -11.89 -2.79
C THR A 52 9.10 -11.02 -2.05
N LEU A 53 9.22 -9.70 -2.24
CA LEU A 53 8.33 -8.68 -1.70
C LEU A 53 6.90 -8.89 -2.20
N HIS A 54 6.76 -9.16 -3.49
CA HIS A 54 5.51 -9.48 -4.15
C HIS A 54 5.65 -10.76 -4.96
N SER A 55 4.53 -11.46 -5.17
CA SER A 55 4.50 -12.61 -6.08
C SER A 55 4.67 -12.13 -7.54
N PRO A 56 5.16 -12.98 -8.45
CA PRO A 56 5.30 -12.60 -9.86
C PRO A 56 4.01 -12.04 -10.50
N PRO A 57 2.81 -12.62 -10.26
CA PRO A 57 1.55 -12.05 -10.76
C PRO A 57 1.28 -10.63 -10.23
N VAL A 58 1.61 -10.34 -8.96
CA VAL A 58 1.45 -9.00 -8.38
C VAL A 58 2.42 -8.00 -8.99
N ASN A 59 3.66 -8.41 -9.29
CA ASN A 59 4.60 -7.55 -10.01
C ASN A 59 4.12 -7.22 -11.43
N VAL A 60 3.56 -8.20 -12.13
CA VAL A 60 2.92 -7.99 -13.44
C VAL A 60 1.74 -7.04 -13.32
N PHE A 61 0.86 -7.24 -12.34
CA PHE A 61 -0.28 -6.36 -12.05
C PHE A 61 0.18 -4.91 -11.80
N ARG A 62 1.15 -4.70 -10.91
CA ARG A 62 1.70 -3.36 -10.61
C ARG A 62 2.24 -2.67 -11.87
N LYS A 63 2.98 -3.41 -12.69
CA LYS A 63 3.49 -2.90 -13.96
C LYS A 63 2.36 -2.52 -14.91
N GLN A 64 1.34 -3.36 -15.06
CA GLN A 64 0.17 -3.06 -15.89
C GLN A 64 -0.56 -1.79 -15.43
N VAL A 65 -0.70 -1.58 -14.13
CA VAL A 65 -1.28 -0.35 -13.56
C VAL A 65 -0.43 0.88 -13.90
N LEU A 66 0.89 0.81 -13.75
CA LEU A 66 1.80 1.92 -14.08
C LEU A 66 1.83 2.23 -15.58
N ASP A 67 1.79 1.19 -16.41
CA ASP A 67 1.77 1.32 -17.88
C ASP A 67 0.39 1.81 -18.39
N GLY A 68 -0.67 1.71 -17.58
CA GLY A 68 -2.04 2.07 -17.96
C GLY A 68 -2.78 0.99 -18.74
N ASN A 69 -2.33 -0.27 -18.63
CA ASN A 69 -2.93 -1.45 -19.26
C ASN A 69 -4.10 -1.97 -18.40
N TRP A 70 -5.17 -1.18 -18.30
CA TRP A 70 -6.28 -1.39 -17.38
C TRP A 70 -6.99 -2.75 -17.55
N ASP A 71 -7.29 -3.14 -18.79
CA ASP A 71 -8.01 -4.39 -19.06
C ASP A 71 -7.18 -5.61 -18.65
N SER A 72 -5.86 -5.57 -18.91
CA SER A 72 -4.93 -6.60 -18.46
C SER A 72 -4.78 -6.62 -16.94
N ALA A 73 -4.76 -5.44 -16.29
CA ALA A 73 -4.69 -5.34 -14.83
C ALA A 73 -5.91 -5.98 -14.16
N VAL A 74 -7.12 -5.78 -14.71
CA VAL A 74 -8.35 -6.41 -14.21
C VAL A 74 -8.29 -7.93 -14.36
N VAL A 75 -7.82 -8.44 -15.50
CA VAL A 75 -7.65 -9.88 -15.69
C VAL A 75 -6.66 -10.45 -14.68
N THR A 76 -5.48 -9.85 -14.53
CA THR A 76 -4.47 -10.31 -13.57
C THR A 76 -5.01 -10.29 -12.14
N LEU A 77 -5.74 -9.24 -11.76
CA LEU A 77 -6.36 -9.14 -10.44
C LEU A 77 -7.34 -10.29 -10.17
N ASN A 78 -8.15 -10.67 -11.15
CA ASN A 78 -9.08 -11.80 -11.03
C ASN A 78 -8.36 -13.17 -10.94
N THR A 79 -7.12 -13.28 -11.44
CA THR A 79 -6.31 -14.51 -11.30
C THR A 79 -5.65 -14.66 -9.93
N LEU A 80 -5.65 -13.61 -9.10
CA LEU A 80 -5.22 -13.68 -7.72
C LEU A 80 -6.36 -14.32 -6.90
N ASP A 81 -6.48 -15.64 -7.02
CA ASP A 81 -7.58 -16.53 -6.56
C ASP A 81 -7.79 -16.59 -5.02
N LEU A 82 -7.51 -15.50 -4.31
CA LEU A 82 -7.46 -15.40 -2.85
C LEU A 82 -8.24 -14.18 -2.32
N LEU A 83 -8.99 -13.50 -3.18
CA LEU A 83 -9.64 -12.24 -2.84
C LEU A 83 -11.15 -12.42 -2.72
N ASP A 84 -11.71 -11.92 -1.61
CA ASP A 84 -13.16 -11.76 -1.45
C ASP A 84 -13.73 -11.00 -2.65
N GLU A 85 -14.88 -11.45 -3.16
CA GLU A 85 -15.54 -10.85 -4.32
C GLU A 85 -15.75 -9.33 -4.15
N ASN A 86 -16.01 -8.86 -2.93
CA ASN A 86 -16.16 -7.44 -2.61
C ASN A 86 -14.82 -6.68 -2.68
N ILE A 87 -13.73 -7.31 -2.27
CA ILE A 87 -12.37 -6.74 -2.39
C ILE A 87 -12.01 -6.62 -3.86
N VAL A 88 -12.24 -7.67 -4.64
CA VAL A 88 -12.03 -7.67 -6.10
C VAL A 88 -12.86 -6.57 -6.75
N LYS A 89 -14.17 -6.50 -6.48
CA LYS A 89 -15.05 -5.44 -7.01
C LYS A 89 -14.54 -4.05 -6.66
N SER A 90 -14.10 -3.85 -5.42
CA SER A 90 -13.56 -2.56 -4.95
C SER A 90 -12.26 -2.18 -5.67
N ALA A 91 -11.33 -3.11 -5.82
CA ALA A 91 -10.09 -2.89 -6.54
C ALA A 91 -10.31 -2.68 -8.04
N VAL A 92 -11.19 -3.46 -8.68
CA VAL A 92 -11.60 -3.25 -10.08
C VAL A 92 -12.25 -1.89 -10.27
N PHE A 93 -13.11 -1.45 -9.34
CA PHE A 93 -13.72 -0.13 -9.39
C PHE A 93 -12.67 0.99 -9.40
N LEU A 94 -11.65 0.92 -8.55
CA LEU A 94 -10.56 1.90 -8.53
C LEU A 94 -9.78 1.93 -9.85
N LEU A 95 -9.48 0.76 -10.44
CA LEU A 95 -8.81 0.66 -11.74
C LEU A 95 -9.65 1.30 -12.85
N LEU A 96 -10.93 0.96 -12.91
CA LEU A 96 -11.84 1.45 -13.95
C LEU A 96 -12.18 2.94 -13.77
N GLU A 97 -12.22 3.42 -12.54
CA GLU A 97 -12.35 4.84 -12.24
C GLU A 97 -11.17 5.63 -12.82
N GLN A 98 -9.94 5.16 -12.60
CA GLN A 98 -8.77 5.79 -13.21
C GLN A 98 -8.82 5.71 -14.74
N LYS A 99 -9.17 4.55 -15.32
CA LYS A 99 -9.38 4.37 -16.78
C LYS A 99 -10.37 5.39 -17.33
N PHE A 100 -11.49 5.60 -16.64
CA PHE A 100 -12.53 6.57 -17.03
C PHE A 100 -11.98 8.00 -17.07
N PHE A 101 -11.29 8.45 -16.02
CA PHE A 101 -10.74 9.80 -15.98
C PHE A 101 -9.61 10.02 -16.98
N GLU A 102 -8.79 9.00 -17.26
CA GLU A 102 -7.77 9.07 -18.32
C GLU A 102 -8.41 9.18 -19.72
N LEU A 103 -9.50 8.44 -19.98
CA LEU A 103 -10.23 8.55 -21.24
C LEU A 103 -10.87 9.93 -21.43
N LEU A 104 -11.45 10.51 -20.37
CA LEU A 104 -11.98 11.88 -20.41
C LEU A 104 -10.89 12.92 -20.67
N ARG A 105 -9.74 12.80 -20.01
CA ARG A 105 -8.58 13.68 -20.20
C ARG A 105 -8.07 13.64 -21.64
N ASN A 106 -8.12 12.47 -22.27
CA ASN A 106 -7.74 12.26 -23.67
C ASN A 106 -8.84 12.66 -24.67
N GLY A 107 -9.97 13.21 -24.21
CA GLY A 107 -11.10 13.62 -25.05
C GLY A 107 -11.95 12.45 -25.58
N ASN A 108 -11.68 11.21 -25.16
CA ASN A 108 -12.44 10.03 -25.60
C ASN A 108 -13.69 9.83 -24.73
N VAL A 109 -14.68 10.71 -24.91
CA VAL A 109 -15.94 10.71 -24.16
C VAL A 109 -16.73 9.41 -24.40
N MET A 110 -16.75 8.90 -25.64
CA MET A 110 -17.45 7.66 -25.97
C MET A 110 -16.84 6.44 -25.26
N GLY A 111 -15.49 6.37 -25.21
CA GLY A 111 -14.79 5.32 -24.47
C GLY A 111 -15.04 5.42 -22.96
N ALA A 112 -15.04 6.63 -22.40
CA ALA A 112 -15.35 6.86 -20.99
C ALA A 112 -16.80 6.45 -20.65
N MET A 113 -17.76 6.85 -21.48
CA MET A 113 -19.17 6.47 -21.32
C MET A 113 -19.36 4.95 -21.41
N LYS A 114 -18.73 4.29 -22.40
CA LYS A 114 -18.74 2.83 -22.51
C LYS A 114 -18.18 2.17 -21.24
N THR A 115 -17.01 2.61 -20.77
CA THR A 115 -16.39 2.11 -19.53
C THR A 115 -17.35 2.23 -18.34
N LEU A 116 -18.00 3.40 -18.18
CA LEU A 116 -18.95 3.64 -17.10
C LEU A 116 -20.16 2.70 -17.16
N GLN A 117 -20.71 2.47 -18.35
CA GLN A 117 -21.94 1.70 -18.56
C GLN A 117 -21.70 0.18 -18.55
N SER A 118 -20.69 -0.30 -19.27
CA SER A 118 -20.47 -1.74 -19.47
C SER A 118 -19.50 -2.38 -18.48
N GLU A 119 -18.65 -1.59 -17.80
CA GLU A 119 -17.62 -2.13 -16.91
C GLU A 119 -17.85 -1.70 -15.45
N ILE A 120 -18.12 -0.41 -15.19
CA ILE A 120 -18.27 0.11 -13.81
C ILE A 120 -19.67 -0.15 -13.24
N SER A 121 -20.73 0.19 -13.97
CA SER A 121 -22.11 0.04 -13.49
C SER A 121 -22.47 -1.40 -13.08
N PRO A 122 -22.03 -2.45 -13.79
CA PRO A 122 -22.29 -3.84 -13.40
C PRO A 122 -21.63 -4.28 -12.09
N LEU A 123 -20.60 -3.57 -11.59
CA LEU A 123 -19.98 -3.89 -10.29
C LEU A 123 -20.95 -3.69 -9.13
N GLY A 124 -21.97 -2.83 -9.29
CA GLY A 124 -23.03 -2.62 -8.30
C GLY A 124 -22.60 -1.90 -7.01
N ILE A 125 -21.35 -1.43 -6.93
CA ILE A 125 -20.79 -0.72 -5.77
C ILE A 125 -20.65 0.78 -6.00
N ASN A 126 -20.45 1.56 -4.93
CA ASN A 126 -20.17 3.00 -4.98
C ASN A 126 -21.13 3.83 -5.85
N ARG A 127 -22.44 3.56 -5.78
CA ARG A 127 -23.47 4.21 -6.63
C ARG A 127 -23.37 5.74 -6.66
N LYS A 128 -23.12 6.38 -5.52
CA LYS A 128 -22.93 7.84 -5.44
C LYS A 128 -21.81 8.30 -6.37
N ARG A 129 -20.67 7.60 -6.33
CA ARG A 129 -19.51 7.89 -7.16
C ARG A 129 -19.78 7.66 -8.65
N VAL A 130 -20.50 6.59 -8.99
CA VAL A 130 -20.96 6.34 -10.38
C VAL A 130 -21.81 7.48 -10.90
N HIS A 131 -22.73 8.03 -10.08
CA HIS A 131 -23.53 9.19 -10.46
C HIS A 131 -22.70 10.46 -10.65
N GLU A 132 -21.70 10.69 -9.80
CA GLU A 132 -20.74 11.79 -9.97
C GLU A 132 -19.99 11.66 -11.30
N MET A 133 -19.48 10.46 -11.61
CA MET A 133 -18.81 10.19 -12.89
C MET A 133 -19.73 10.41 -14.09
N ALA A 134 -21.01 9.99 -14.01
CA ALA A 134 -21.99 10.26 -15.05
C ALA A 134 -22.21 11.77 -15.26
N SER A 135 -22.25 12.56 -14.17
CA SER A 135 -22.35 14.02 -14.25
C SER A 135 -21.14 14.66 -14.95
N CYS A 136 -19.95 14.05 -14.81
CA CYS A 136 -18.73 14.48 -15.48
C CYS A 136 -18.81 14.38 -17.02
N LEU A 137 -19.63 13.47 -17.56
CA LEU A 137 -19.82 13.31 -19.01
C LEU A 137 -20.66 14.45 -19.61
N ILE A 138 -21.55 15.03 -18.82
CA ILE A 138 -22.51 16.05 -19.24
C ILE A 138 -21.90 17.45 -19.10
N SER A 139 -21.06 17.65 -18.07
CA SER A 139 -20.35 18.90 -17.81
C SER A 139 -19.10 19.00 -18.71
N SER A 140 -18.75 20.20 -19.18
CA SER A 140 -17.53 20.39 -20.00
C SER A 140 -16.31 19.77 -19.31
N PRO A 141 -15.54 18.88 -19.98
CA PRO A 141 -14.45 18.11 -19.36
C PRO A 141 -13.36 18.99 -18.73
N GLN A 142 -13.25 20.25 -19.18
CA GLN A 142 -12.29 21.23 -18.67
C GLN A 142 -12.58 21.69 -17.22
N ASN A 143 -13.85 21.75 -16.81
CA ASN A 143 -14.20 22.21 -15.45
C ASN A 143 -14.13 21.09 -14.41
N VAL A 144 -14.28 19.83 -14.84
CA VAL A 144 -14.38 18.68 -13.94
C VAL A 144 -13.00 18.15 -13.53
N LEU A 145 -12.01 18.25 -14.42
CA LEU A 145 -10.63 17.87 -14.09
C LEU A 145 -10.02 18.73 -12.98
N VAL A 146 -10.47 19.98 -12.81
CA VAL A 146 -9.96 20.92 -11.80
C VAL A 146 -10.44 20.55 -10.38
N GLY A 147 -11.61 19.91 -10.25
CA GLY A 147 -12.15 19.45 -8.97
C GLY A 147 -11.55 18.12 -8.48
N PHE A 148 -11.13 17.25 -9.41
CA PHE A 148 -10.59 15.92 -9.09
C PHE A 148 -9.07 15.79 -9.28
N SER A 149 -8.45 16.75 -9.96
CA SER A 149 -7.00 16.83 -10.13
C SER A 149 -6.56 18.21 -9.64
N LYS A 150 -5.70 18.27 -8.60
CA LYS A 150 -4.90 19.48 -8.39
C LYS A 150 -4.18 19.81 -9.72
N PRO A 151 -4.12 21.07 -10.15
CA PRO A 151 -3.44 21.43 -11.39
C PRO A 151 -1.97 20.98 -11.31
N GLY A 152 -1.51 20.18 -12.29
CA GLY A 152 -0.09 19.80 -12.43
C GLY A 152 0.29 18.34 -12.11
N ILE A 153 -0.65 17.42 -11.87
CA ILE A 153 -0.30 16.00 -11.66
C ILE A 153 -0.20 15.28 -13.01
N GLU A 154 1.03 15.04 -13.45
CA GLU A 154 1.37 14.12 -14.54
C GLU A 154 0.64 12.77 -14.39
N SER A 155 0.24 12.14 -15.51
CA SER A 155 -0.45 10.84 -15.52
C SER A 155 0.28 9.77 -14.69
N SER A 156 1.61 9.80 -14.70
CA SER A 156 2.46 8.92 -13.90
C SER A 156 2.18 9.05 -12.39
N ASN A 157 2.07 10.28 -11.88
CA ASN A 157 1.81 10.53 -10.46
C ASN A 157 0.38 10.12 -10.04
N SER A 158 -0.60 10.16 -10.94
CA SER A 158 -1.94 9.61 -10.64
C SER A 158 -1.94 8.09 -10.53
N ARG A 159 -1.10 7.39 -11.30
CA ARG A 159 -1.02 5.92 -11.27
C ARG A 159 -0.28 5.40 -10.03
N PHE A 160 0.75 6.11 -9.55
CA PHE A 160 1.37 5.79 -8.25
C PHE A 160 0.39 5.95 -7.09
N LYS A 161 -0.39 7.04 -7.08
CA LYS A 161 -1.45 7.24 -6.08
C LYS A 161 -2.51 6.15 -6.13
N LEU A 162 -2.89 5.70 -7.33
CA LEU A 162 -3.80 4.57 -7.47
C LEU A 162 -3.24 3.29 -6.85
N LEU A 163 -1.93 3.00 -7.00
CA LEU A 163 -1.30 1.87 -6.32
C LEU A 163 -1.37 2.00 -4.80
N GLU A 164 -1.22 3.21 -4.25
CA GLU A 164 -1.38 3.46 -2.80
C GLU A 164 -2.83 3.20 -2.35
N GLU A 165 -3.84 3.63 -3.12
CA GLU A 165 -5.25 3.36 -2.80
C GLU A 165 -5.59 1.88 -2.93
N LEU A 166 -5.09 1.20 -3.97
CA LEU A 166 -5.26 -0.24 -4.15
C LEU A 166 -4.67 -1.03 -2.97
N GLN A 167 -3.53 -0.60 -2.44
CA GLN A 167 -2.92 -1.24 -1.27
C GLN A 167 -3.78 -1.15 0.00
N LYS A 168 -4.64 -0.12 0.13
CA LYS A 168 -5.57 -0.01 1.27
C LYS A 168 -6.73 -0.99 1.18
N VAL A 169 -7.08 -1.43 -0.04
CA VAL A 169 -8.19 -2.33 -0.32
C VAL A 169 -7.71 -3.78 -0.40
N LEU A 170 -6.53 -4.01 -0.98
CA LEU A 170 -5.98 -5.34 -1.18
C LEU A 170 -5.39 -5.91 0.12
N PRO A 171 -5.46 -7.24 0.32
CA PRO A 171 -4.90 -7.86 1.51
C PRO A 171 -3.38 -7.62 1.64
N PRO A 172 -2.86 -7.46 2.86
CA PRO A 172 -1.42 -7.29 3.12
C PRO A 172 -0.55 -8.44 2.59
N THR A 173 -1.13 -9.63 2.40
CA THR A 173 -0.46 -10.80 1.81
C THR A 173 -0.22 -10.65 0.31
N VAL A 174 -1.01 -9.81 -0.36
CA VAL A 174 -0.91 -9.50 -1.80
C VAL A 174 -0.06 -8.25 -2.01
N MET A 175 -0.31 -7.18 -1.26
CA MET A 175 0.48 -5.96 -1.30
C MET A 175 0.87 -5.53 0.12
N VAL A 176 2.18 -5.53 0.39
CA VAL A 176 2.71 -5.14 1.71
C VAL A 176 2.42 -3.65 1.96
N PRO A 177 1.84 -3.29 3.12
CA PRO A 177 1.56 -1.90 3.45
C PRO A 177 2.82 -1.02 3.46
N GLU A 178 2.67 0.22 2.99
CA GLU A 178 3.70 1.25 3.06
C GLU A 178 4.05 1.55 4.52
N ARG A 179 5.34 1.77 4.78
CA ARG A 179 5.89 2.16 6.09
C ARG A 179 5.52 1.22 7.24
N ARG A 180 5.28 -0.07 6.94
CA ARG A 180 4.80 -1.02 7.96
C ARG A 180 5.81 -1.23 9.08
N LEU A 181 7.11 -1.32 8.76
CA LEU A 181 8.15 -1.49 9.76
C LEU A 181 8.26 -0.26 10.66
N GLU A 182 8.24 0.93 10.06
CA GLU A 182 8.25 2.22 10.75
C GLU A 182 7.08 2.32 11.73
N ASN A 183 5.85 2.01 11.28
CA ASN A 183 4.67 2.00 12.15
C ASN A 183 4.79 0.99 13.30
N LEU A 184 5.35 -0.20 13.07
CA LEU A 184 5.57 -1.20 14.13
C LEU A 184 6.62 -0.73 15.15
N VAL A 185 7.68 -0.08 14.68
CA VAL A 185 8.73 0.50 15.51
C VAL A 185 8.18 1.66 16.34
N GLU A 186 7.39 2.55 15.75
CA GLU A 186 6.73 3.65 16.45
C GLU A 186 5.74 3.13 17.51
N GLN A 187 5.00 2.06 17.22
CA GLN A 187 4.14 1.38 18.20
C GLN A 187 4.95 0.86 19.39
N ALA A 188 6.09 0.21 19.13
CA ALA A 188 6.97 -0.28 20.20
C ALA A 188 7.50 0.87 21.07
N LEU A 189 7.97 1.96 20.44
CA LEU A 189 8.41 3.16 21.15
C LEU A 189 7.30 3.81 21.97
N THR A 190 6.07 3.85 21.44
CA THR A 190 4.90 4.38 22.16
C THR A 190 4.64 3.58 23.43
N VAL A 191 4.64 2.25 23.34
CA VAL A 191 4.46 1.36 24.50
C VAL A 191 5.58 1.57 25.53
N GLN A 192 6.85 1.69 25.09
CA GLN A 192 7.96 1.95 26.00
C GLN A 192 7.83 3.30 26.72
N ARG A 193 7.39 4.34 25.99
CA ARG A 193 7.11 5.66 26.58
C ARG A 193 6.01 5.58 27.63
N GLU A 194 4.89 4.95 27.31
CA GLU A 194 3.74 4.80 28.21
C GLU A 194 4.08 3.98 29.47
N ALA A 195 4.99 3.01 29.34
CA ALA A 195 5.49 2.23 30.47
C ALA A 195 6.48 3.01 31.37
N CYS A 196 6.94 4.19 30.95
CA CYS A 196 7.92 4.98 31.69
C CYS A 196 7.25 5.92 32.70
N TYR A 197 7.27 5.53 33.97
CA TYR A 197 6.65 6.29 35.07
C TYR A 197 7.18 7.72 35.27
N LEU A 198 8.42 7.98 34.85
CA LEU A 198 9.11 9.25 35.06
C LEU A 198 9.33 10.00 33.75
N HIS A 199 8.52 9.72 32.72
CA HIS A 199 8.74 10.30 31.41
C HIS A 199 8.70 11.84 31.47
N ASN A 200 9.86 12.45 31.30
CA ASN A 200 10.04 13.89 31.25
C ASN A 200 11.06 14.32 30.17
N SER A 201 11.35 13.42 29.23
CA SER A 201 12.26 13.72 28.11
C SER A 201 11.52 14.48 27.01
N VAL A 202 12.13 15.56 26.54
CA VAL A 202 11.70 16.32 25.35
C VAL A 202 12.32 15.75 24.08
N ASP A 203 13.41 14.98 24.21
CA ASP A 203 14.12 14.36 23.10
C ASP A 203 13.44 13.07 22.61
N GLY A 204 13.71 12.71 21.35
CA GLY A 204 13.23 11.48 20.73
C GLY A 204 13.73 10.22 21.44
N LEU A 205 12.93 9.14 21.39
CA LEU A 205 13.31 7.85 21.97
C LEU A 205 14.36 7.16 21.10
N SER A 206 15.26 6.39 21.73
CA SER A 206 16.27 5.58 21.04
C SER A 206 15.68 4.26 20.56
N LEU A 207 16.15 3.77 19.40
CA LEU A 207 15.90 2.40 18.93
C LEU A 207 16.96 1.40 19.40
N TYR A 208 18.08 1.88 19.93
CA TYR A 208 19.20 1.03 20.34
C TYR A 208 19.08 0.54 21.79
N ILE A 209 18.31 1.25 22.61
CA ILE A 209 18.06 0.93 24.02
C ILE A 209 16.60 1.18 24.35
N ASP A 210 16.04 0.38 25.25
CA ASP A 210 14.67 0.61 25.73
C ASP A 210 14.58 1.92 26.52
N HIS A 211 13.49 2.65 26.30
CA HIS A 211 13.30 3.96 26.93
C HIS A 211 13.13 3.87 28.44
N HIS A 212 13.92 4.65 29.17
CA HIS A 212 13.83 4.80 30.62
C HIS A 212 14.29 6.21 31.04
N CYS A 213 13.42 6.98 31.68
CA CYS A 213 13.79 8.25 32.32
C CYS A 213 14.24 8.02 33.77
N GLY A 214 15.40 8.57 34.13
CA GLY A 214 15.91 8.54 35.49
C GLY A 214 15.25 9.60 36.38
N ARG A 215 15.38 9.43 37.71
CA ARG A 215 14.84 10.38 38.71
C ARG A 215 15.50 11.76 38.65
N ASP A 216 16.70 11.83 38.08
CA ASP A 216 17.46 13.04 37.79
C ASP A 216 16.79 13.92 36.73
N GLN A 217 15.88 13.38 35.92
CA GLN A 217 15.14 14.12 34.91
C GLN A 217 13.82 14.70 35.43
N ILE A 218 13.47 14.52 36.70
CA ILE A 218 12.25 15.11 37.28
C ILE A 218 12.48 16.61 37.49
N PRO A 219 11.60 17.52 37.03
CA PRO A 219 11.78 18.95 37.24
C PRO A 219 11.81 19.26 38.74
N SER A 220 12.97 19.68 39.24
CA SER A 220 13.16 20.04 40.65
C SER A 220 13.08 21.55 40.90
N GLN A 221 12.87 22.35 39.85
CA GLN A 221 12.79 23.80 39.90
C GLN A 221 11.55 24.28 39.16
N VAL A 222 10.71 25.07 39.84
CA VAL A 222 9.60 25.81 39.23
C VAL A 222 10.14 27.07 38.59
N LEU A 223 9.75 27.33 37.33
CA LEU A 223 9.97 28.63 36.70
C LEU A 223 9.17 29.68 37.48
N GLN A 224 9.85 30.56 38.21
CA GLN A 224 9.21 31.74 38.80
C GLN A 224 9.25 32.86 37.76
N SER A 225 8.07 33.24 37.26
CA SER A 225 7.85 34.37 36.36
C SER A 225 7.86 35.70 37.09
#